data_AF-A0A522YEX7-F1
#
_entry.id   AF-A0A522YEX7-F1
#
_cell.length_a   1.000
_cell.length_b   1.000
_cell.length_c   1.000
_cell.angle_alpha   90.00
_cell.angle_beta   90.00
_cell.angle_gamma   90.00
#
_symmetry.space_group_name_H-M   'P 1'
#
loop_
_entity.id
_entity.type
_entity.pdbx_description
1 polymer ?
#
loop_
_entity_poly.entity_id
_entity_poly.type
_entity_poly.pdbx_seq_one_letter_code
_entity_poly.pdbx_strand_id
1 'polypeptide(L)' 'MSCADRMLCACLGLRESEVRAAVRAQSLFELADLVAKTEAGAGCTCCHPDLKALLQDERERAGYLSEPICSAR' A
#
# COMPACT_ATOMS: atom_id res chain seq x y z
N MET A 1 -7.32 4.36 23.86
CA MET A 1 -5.99 4.62 23.25
C MET A 1 -5.84 3.66 22.09
N SER A 2 -6.28 4.08 20.90
CA SER A 2 -6.21 3.26 19.69
C SER A 2 -4.83 3.47 19.07
N CYS A 3 -3.84 2.66 19.46
CA CYS A 3 -2.43 2.95 19.18
C CYS A 3 -1.66 1.75 18.60
N ALA A 4 -2.28 0.95 17.73
CA ALA A 4 -1.55 -0.09 17.00
C ALA A 4 -1.35 0.35 15.54
N ASP A 5 -0.58 1.41 15.34
CA ASP A 5 -0.10 1.73 14.01
C ASP A 5 1.08 0.80 13.68
N ARG A 6 0.87 -0.05 12.67
CA ARG A 6 1.78 -1.14 12.31
C ARG A 6 2.96 -0.58 11.51
N MET A 7 4.18 -0.85 11.97
CA MET A 7 5.38 -0.53 11.21
C MET A 7 5.52 -1.51 10.04
N LEU A 8 5.63 -1.00 8.82
CA LEU A 8 5.78 -1.79 7.60
C LEU A 8 7.24 -1.86 7.15
N CYS A 9 8.00 -0.76 7.29
CA CYS A 9 9.41 -0.72 6.93
C CYS A 9 10.24 -0.34 8.15
N ALA A 10 11.03 -1.28 8.68
CA ALA A 10 11.95 -1.01 9.79
C ALA A 10 13.14 -0.13 9.38
N CYS A 11 13.54 -0.16 8.10
CA CYS A 11 14.70 0.58 7.61
C CYS A 11 14.47 2.10 7.58
N LEU A 12 13.29 2.51 7.13
CA LEU A 12 12.90 3.92 7.03
C LEU A 12 11.90 4.33 8.12
N GLY A 13 11.52 3.41 9.00
CA GLY A 13 10.50 3.64 10.03
C GLY A 13 9.09 3.87 9.47
N LEU A 14 8.84 3.44 8.23
CA LEU A 14 7.58 3.69 7.52
C LEU A 14 6.42 2.93 8.15
N ARG A 15 5.33 3.63 8.41
CA ARG A 15 4.14 3.10 9.06
C ARG A 15 2.98 2.88 8.11
N GLU A 16 2.10 1.97 8.48
CA GLU A 16 0.88 1.68 7.74
C GLU A 16 -0.01 2.92 7.57
N SER A 17 -0.18 3.73 8.62
CA SER A 17 -0.98 4.96 8.52
C SER A 17 -0.40 5.96 7.52
N GLU A 18 0.93 6.04 7.41
CA GLU A 18 1.63 6.94 6.48
C GLU A 18 1.42 6.48 5.04
N VAL A 19 1.52 5.17 4.79
CA VAL A 19 1.21 4.58 3.49
C VAL A 19 -0.23 4.88 3.10
N ARG A 20 -1.20 4.58 3.96
CA ARG A 20 -2.62 4.87 3.69
C ARG A 20 -2.87 6.36 3.45
N ALA A 21 -2.21 7.24 4.19
CA ALA A 21 -2.31 8.68 3.99
C ALA A 21 -1.73 9.10 2.63
N ALA A 22 -0.57 8.58 2.25
CA ALA A 22 0.05 8.86 0.96
C ALA A 22 -0.78 8.35 -0.22
N VAL A 23 -1.30 7.11 -0.10
CA VAL A 23 -2.23 6.50 -1.07
C VAL A 23 -3.47 7.36 -1.25
N ARG A 24 -4.11 7.84 -0.17
CA ARG A 24 -5.29 8.69 -0.26
C ARG A 24 -5.00 10.11 -0.78
N ALA A 25 -3.86 10.69 -0.41
CA ALA A 25 -3.50 12.06 -0.78
C ALA A 25 -3.10 12.19 -2.25
N GLN A 26 -2.45 11.16 -2.81
CA GLN A 26 -1.90 11.18 -4.17
C GLN A 26 -2.49 10.10 -5.09
N SER A 27 -3.48 9.33 -4.61
CA SER A 27 -4.10 8.20 -5.35
C SER A 27 -3.08 7.18 -5.86
N LEU A 28 -2.09 6.84 -5.02
CA LEU A 28 -1.01 5.92 -5.38
C LEU A 28 -1.49 4.49 -5.21
N PHE A 29 -1.73 3.77 -6.31
CA PHE A 29 -2.18 2.38 -6.30
C PHE A 29 -1.13 1.37 -6.75
N GLU A 30 0.08 1.87 -7.03
CA GLU A 30 1.20 1.11 -7.56
C GLU A 30 2.36 1.12 -6.58
N LEU A 31 3.00 -0.04 -6.38
CA LEU A 31 4.15 -0.14 -5.49
C LEU A 31 5.32 0.70 -5.98
N ALA A 32 5.51 0.83 -7.29
CA ALA A 32 6.57 1.67 -7.86
C ALA A 32 6.42 3.15 -7.48
N ASP A 33 5.18 3.67 -7.48
CA ASP A 33 4.89 5.04 -7.06
C ASP A 33 5.11 5.23 -5.56
N LEU A 34 4.71 4.25 -4.76
CA LEU A 34 4.98 4.25 -3.33
C LEU A 34 6.48 4.22 -3.03
N VAL A 35 7.26 3.38 -3.72
CA VAL A 35 8.73 3.33 -3.60
C VAL A 35 9.35 4.65 -4.07
N ALA A 36 8.86 5.24 -5.16
CA ALA A 36 9.37 6.53 -5.64
C ALA A 36 9.09 7.68 -4.66
N LYS A 37 8.01 7.61 -3.88
CA LYS A 37 7.61 8.64 -2.92
C LYS A 37 8.17 8.44 -1.52
N THR A 38 8.23 7.21 -1.06
CA THR A 38 8.62 6.87 0.31
C THR A 38 10.03 6.30 0.40
N GLU A 39 10.63 5.96 -0.75
CA GLU A 39 11.91 5.25 -0.87
C GLU A 39 11.91 3.88 -0.17
N ALA A 40 10.77 3.48 0.41
CA ALA A 40 10.61 2.30 1.22
C ALA A 40 10.60 1.06 0.34
N GLY A 41 11.69 0.30 0.42
CA GLY A 41 11.86 -0.93 -0.35
C GLY A 41 12.86 -0.81 -1.51
N ALA A 42 13.47 0.36 -1.75
CA ALA A 42 14.54 0.49 -2.75
C ALA A 42 15.82 -0.32 -2.41
N GLY A 43 16.01 -0.67 -1.13
CA GLY A 43 17.15 -1.46 -0.65
C GLY A 43 16.78 -2.89 -0.28
N CYS A 44 16.35 -3.11 0.97
CA CYS A 44 16.12 -4.46 1.52
C CYS A 44 14.89 -5.17 0.95
N THR A 45 13.93 -4.43 0.38
CA THR A 45 12.65 -4.92 -0.18
C THR A 45 11.74 -5.73 0.77
N CYS A 46 12.11 -5.95 2.03
CA CYS A 46 11.35 -6.77 2.99
C CYS A 46 9.92 -6.27 3.24
N CYS A 47 9.66 -4.97 3.09
CA CYS A 47 8.35 -4.36 3.26
C CYS A 47 7.44 -4.49 2.02
N HIS A 48 7.96 -4.92 0.87
CA HIS A 48 7.19 -5.06 -0.37
C HIS A 48 5.94 -5.95 -0.24
N PRO A 49 5.98 -7.15 0.36
CA PRO A 49 4.78 -7.99 0.46
C PRO A 49 3.66 -7.32 1.27
N ASP A 50 3.98 -6.70 2.41
CA ASP A 50 2.99 -5.97 3.21
C ASP A 50 2.45 -4.73 2.47
N LEU A 51 3.32 -3.97 1.80
CA LEU A 51 2.91 -2.82 0.98
C LEU A 51 1.97 -3.25 -0.16
N LYS A 52 2.26 -4.35 -0.85
CA LYS A 52 1.38 -4.88 -1.92
C LYS A 52 0.02 -5.30 -1.37
N ALA A 53 0.00 -6.05 -0.26
CA ALA A 53 -1.24 -6.48 0.37
C ALA A 53 -2.11 -5.28 0.77
N LEU A 54 -1.48 -4.24 1.30
CA LEU A 54 -2.18 -3.04 1.72
C LEU A 54 -2.69 -2.19 0.56
N LEU A 55 -1.90 -2.07 -0.51
CA LEU A 55 -2.35 -1.45 -1.75
C LEU A 55 -3.54 -2.21 -2.35
N GLN A 56 -3.50 -3.54 -2.31
CA GLN A 56 -4.60 -4.35 -2.81
C GLN A 56 -5.87 -4.11 -1.98
N ASP A 57 -5.79 -4.18 -0.64
CA ASP A 57 -6.91 -3.87 0.26
C ASP A 57 -7.48 -2.47 0.02
N GLU A 58 -6.63 -1.45 -0.11
CA GLU A 58 -7.07 -0.08 -0.37
C GLU A 58 -7.65 0.08 -1.78
N ARG A 59 -7.18 -0.65 -2.80
CA ARG A 59 -7.78 -0.67 -4.15
C ARG A 59 -9.16 -1.32 -4.14
N GLU A 60 -9.32 -2.39 -3.37
CA GLU A 60 -10.59 -3.08 -3.15
C GLU A 60 -11.58 -2.17 -2.39
N ARG A 61 -11.13 -1.50 -1.31
CA ARG A 61 -11.94 -0.54 -0.54
C ARG A 61 -12.28 0.73 -1.31
N ALA A 62 -11.36 1.24 -2.13
CA ALA A 62 -11.61 2.39 -3.00
C ALA A 62 -12.56 2.04 -4.17
N GLY A 63 -12.89 0.77 -4.37
CA GLY A 63 -13.86 0.34 -5.38
C GLY A 63 -13.33 0.34 -6.81
N TYR A 64 -12.01 0.20 -7.02
CA TYR A 64 -11.45 0.14 -8.38
C TYR A 64 -11.57 -1.24 -9.04
N LEU A 65 -11.99 -2.28 -8.31
CA LEU A 65 -12.55 -3.48 -8.94
C LEU A 65 -14.02 -3.20 -9.29
N SER A 66 -14.21 -2.34 -10.29
CA SER A 66 -15.36 -2.46 -11.17
C SER A 66 -15.21 -3.80 -11.91
N GLU A 67 -15.91 -4.79 -11.34
CA GLU A 67 -16.30 -6.08 -11.90
C GLU A 67 -15.24 -7.20 -11.88
N PRO A 68 -15.61 -8.42 -11.44
CA PRO A 68 -14.85 -9.60 -11.79
C PRO A 68 -14.87 -9.74 -13.31
N ILE A 69 -13.70 -9.69 -13.95
CA ILE A 69 -13.52 -10.25 -15.29
C ILE A 69 -13.53 -11.79 -15.18
N CYS A 70 -14.54 -12.36 -14.53
CA CYS A 70 -15.00 -13.70 -14.84
C CYS A 70 -16.20 -13.50 -15.75
N SER A 71 -15.89 -13.28 -17.02
CA SER A 71 -16.82 -13.43 -18.12
C SER A 71 -17.59 -14.72 -17.87
N ALA A 72 -18.85 -14.59 -17.49
CA ALA A 72 -19.80 -15.67 -17.50
C ALA A 72 -19.99 -16.09 -18.96
N ARG A 73 -19.23 -17.10 -19.40
CA ARG A 73 -19.61 -18.07 -20.44
C ARG A 73 -18.58 -19.19 -20.56
#